data_AF-A0A7J9QSQ2-F1
#
_entry.id   AF-A0A7J9QSQ2-F1
#
_cell.length_a   1.000
_cell.length_b   1.000
_cell.length_c   1.000
_cell.angle_alpha   90.00
_cell.angle_beta   90.00
_cell.angle_gamma   90.00
#
_symmetry.space_group_name_H-M   'P 1'
#
loop_
_entity.id
_entity.type
_entity.pdbx_description
1 polymer ?
#
loop_
_entity_poly.entity_id
_entity_poly.type
_entity_poly.pdbx_seq_one_letter_code
_entity_poly.pdbx_strand_id
1 'polypeptide(L)'
;MEEGEKRLKQEDCNEDKLGSGILTLTNKRLAFDKTRARMMDFSKHFGDTIAEVELGDILKTWKEGILMKKVCITAKTKDGEKTFKFGVFNTKDWLQNIESAIQEYKIQ
;
A
#
# COMPACT_ATOMS: atom_id res chain seq x y z
N MET A 1 0.68 -10.46 11.75
CA MET A 1 1.56 -9.32 12.03
C MET A 1 2.68 -9.83 12.89
N GLU A 2 3.91 -9.54 12.50
CA GLU A 2 5.09 -9.96 13.23
C GLU A 2 5.19 -9.26 14.59
N GLU A 3 6.03 -9.77 15.49
CA GLU A 3 6.27 -9.15 16.77
C GLU A 3 6.81 -7.71 16.57
N GLY A 4 6.16 -6.74 17.24
CA GLY A 4 6.47 -5.31 17.11
C GLY A 4 5.88 -4.59 15.87
N GLU A 5 5.24 -5.31 14.95
CA GLU A 5 4.56 -4.70 13.80
C GLU A 5 3.21 -4.07 14.23
N LYS A 6 3.06 -2.77 14.03
CA LYS A 6 1.85 -1.99 14.35
C LYS A 6 1.26 -1.42 13.07
N ARG A 7 -0.05 -1.62 12.90
CA ARG A 7 -0.82 -0.99 11.82
C ARG A 7 -0.99 0.50 12.09
N LEU A 8 -0.53 1.32 11.15
CA LEU A 8 -0.64 2.78 11.19
C LEU A 8 -1.88 3.25 10.44
N LYS A 9 -2.13 2.68 9.26
CA LYS A 9 -3.25 3.08 8.39
C LYS A 9 -3.73 1.90 7.55
N GLN A 10 -5.02 1.85 7.25
CA GLN A 10 -5.60 0.86 6.35
C GLN A 10 -6.82 1.44 5.64
N GLU A 11 -6.99 1.12 4.36
CA GLU A 11 -8.10 1.61 3.55
C GLU A 11 -8.40 0.66 2.38
N ASP A 12 -9.67 0.51 2.02
CA ASP A 12 -10.08 -0.06 0.75
C ASP A 12 -9.64 0.85 -0.40
N CYS A 13 -8.91 0.33 -1.38
CA CYS A 13 -8.39 1.11 -2.50
C CYS A 13 -8.45 0.33 -3.82
N ASN A 14 -8.03 0.99 -4.89
CA ASN A 14 -7.84 0.35 -6.20
C ASN A 14 -6.39 0.54 -6.65
N GLU A 15 -5.71 -0.55 -7.00
CA GLU A 15 -4.39 -0.50 -7.63
C GLU A 15 -4.55 -0.67 -9.15
N ASP A 16 -3.84 0.17 -9.91
CA ASP A 16 -4.03 0.29 -11.37
C ASP A 16 -3.96 -1.03 -12.16
N LYS A 17 -3.09 -1.95 -11.75
CA LYS A 17 -2.86 -3.24 -12.43
C LYS A 17 -3.50 -4.41 -11.69
N LEU A 18 -3.57 -4.34 -10.36
CA LEU A 18 -4.03 -5.44 -9.52
C LEU A 18 -5.53 -5.38 -9.23
N GLY A 19 -6.16 -4.21 -9.38
CA GLY A 19 -7.58 -3.98 -9.15
C GLY A 19 -7.88 -3.61 -7.70
N SER A 20 -9.12 -3.89 -7.27
CA SER A 20 -9.57 -3.53 -5.92
C SER A 20 -8.91 -4.38 -4.84
N GLY A 21 -8.60 -3.76 -3.70
CA GLY A 21 -7.97 -4.41 -2.58
C GLY A 21 -7.94 -3.52 -1.36
N ILE A 22 -7.16 -3.94 -0.36
CA ILE A 22 -6.97 -3.22 0.89
C ILE A 22 -5.50 -2.86 0.98
N LEU A 23 -5.21 -1.56 1.08
CA LEU A 23 -3.87 -1.05 1.33
C LEU A 23 -3.67 -0.88 2.83
N THR A 24 -2.60 -1.46 3.36
CA THR A 24 -2.25 -1.42 4.78
C THR A 24 -0.84 -0.85 4.94
N LEU A 25 -0.71 0.24 5.69
CA LEU A 25 0.57 0.77 6.14
C LEU A 25 0.80 0.36 7.59
N THR A 26 1.97 -0.18 7.85
CA THR A 26 2.47 -0.50 9.18
C THR A 26 3.75 0.27 9.46
N ASN A 27 4.28 0.16 10.68
CA ASN A 27 5.59 0.69 11.03
C ASN A 27 6.78 -0.08 10.40
N LYS A 28 6.54 -1.18 9.67
CA LYS A 28 7.60 -1.97 9.02
C LYS A 28 7.47 -2.06 7.50
N ARG A 29 6.24 -2.12 7.00
CA ARG A 29 5.93 -2.38 5.58
C ARG A 29 4.63 -1.73 5.11
N LEU A 30 4.52 -1.63 3.80
CA LEU A 30 3.30 -1.31 3.07
C LEU A 30 2.85 -2.58 2.34
N ALA A 31 1.64 -3.04 2.65
CA ALA A 31 1.06 -4.27 2.13
C ALA A 31 -0.24 -3.97 1.36
N PHE A 32 -0.47 -4.70 0.28
CA PHE A 32 -1.69 -4.65 -0.51
C PHE A 32 -2.28 -6.05 -0.68
N ASP A 33 -3.48 -6.22 -0.14
CA ASP A 33 -4.24 -7.46 -0.19
C ASP A 33 -5.34 -7.33 -1.24
N LYS A 34 -5.32 -8.17 -2.28
CA LYS A 34 -6.34 -8.10 -3.33
C LYS A 34 -7.65 -8.68 -2.80
N THR A 35 -8.74 -7.94 -2.91
CA THR A 35 -10.06 -8.48 -2.56
C THR A 35 -10.56 -9.31 -3.74
N ARG A 36 -10.81 -10.61 -3.52
CA ARG A 36 -11.44 -11.46 -4.54
C ARG A 36 -12.96 -11.34 -4.40
N ALA A 37 -13.62 -10.75 -5.38
CA ALA A 37 -15.06 -10.96 -5.58
C ALA A 37 -15.24 -12.33 -6.25
N ARG A 38 -15.50 -13.39 -5.47
CA ARG A 38 -16.05 -14.62 -6.05
C ARG A 38 -17.52 -14.33 -6.32
N MET A 39 -17.92 -14.27 -7.59
CA MET A 39 -19.28 -13.94 -8.08
C MET A 39 -20.37 -14.98 -7.70
N MET A 40 -20.25 -15.64 -6.55
CA MET A 40 -21.21 -16.64 -6.05
C MET A 40 -21.53 -16.50 -4.57
N ASP A 41 -20.75 -15.75 -3.79
CA ASP A 41 -20.99 -15.60 -2.36
C ASP A 41 -20.52 -14.22 -1.88
N PHE A 42 -21.42 -13.44 -1.30
CA PHE A 42 -21.24 -12.05 -0.88
C PHE A 42 -20.38 -11.92 0.40
N SER A 43 -19.40 -12.80 0.58
CA SER A 43 -18.46 -12.79 1.70
C SER A 43 -17.12 -12.16 1.26
N LYS A 44 -16.86 -10.91 1.67
CA LYS A 44 -15.57 -10.25 1.47
C LYS A 44 -14.52 -10.88 2.40
N HIS A 45 -13.87 -11.94 1.94
CA HIS A 45 -12.68 -12.46 2.61
C HIS A 45 -11.45 -11.63 2.18
N PHE A 46 -10.61 -11.25 3.16
CA PHE A 46 -9.27 -10.71 2.91
C PHE A 46 -8.52 -11.70 2.00
N GLY A 47 -8.22 -11.32 0.77
CA GLY A 47 -7.60 -12.23 -0.21
C GLY A 47 -6.09 -12.35 -0.03
N ASP A 48 -5.43 -12.96 -1.02
CA ASP A 48 -3.97 -13.15 -1.02
C ASP A 48 -3.25 -11.79 -1.00
N THR A 49 -2.21 -11.66 -0.16
CA THR A 49 -1.29 -10.51 -0.21
C THR A 49 -0.54 -10.53 -1.54
N ILE A 50 -0.79 -9.54 -2.40
CA ILE A 50 -0.24 -9.51 -3.76
C ILE A 50 0.99 -8.60 -3.85
N ALA A 51 1.08 -7.58 -2.99
CA ALA A 51 2.27 -6.75 -2.91
C ALA A 51 2.61 -6.49 -1.45
N GLU A 52 3.87 -6.72 -1.11
CA GLU A 52 4.42 -6.43 0.19
C GLU A 52 5.76 -5.76 -0.02
N VAL A 53 5.92 -4.58 0.58
CA VAL A 53 7.09 -3.74 0.42
C VAL A 53 7.53 -3.26 1.79
N GLU A 54 8.73 -3.64 2.23
CA GLU A 54 9.34 -3.08 3.43
C GLU A 54 9.59 -1.58 3.26
N LEU A 55 9.42 -0.80 4.33
CA LEU A 55 9.61 0.66 4.27
C LEU A 55 11.05 1.05 3.86
N GLY A 56 12.03 0.21 4.19
CA GLY A 56 13.42 0.39 3.78
C GLY A 56 13.68 0.23 2.28
N ASP A 57 12.82 -0.53 1.58
CA ASP A 57 12.93 -0.77 0.14
C ASP A 57 12.17 0.25 -0.71
N ILE A 58 11.46 1.19 -0.08
CA ILE A 58 10.77 2.27 -0.79
C ILE A 58 11.79 3.31 -1.28
N LEU A 59 11.88 3.45 -2.60
CA LEU A 59 12.80 4.36 -3.27
C LEU A 59 12.19 5.75 -3.49
N LYS A 60 10.88 5.80 -3.74
CA LYS A 60 10.19 7.05 -4.07
C LYS A 60 8.70 6.98 -3.74
N THR A 61 8.16 8.08 -3.22
CA THR A 61 6.73 8.30 -2.96
C THR A 61 6.28 9.61 -3.60
N TRP A 62 5.12 9.63 -4.26
CA TRP A 62 4.56 10.87 -4.82
C TRP A 62 3.05 10.77 -5.03
N LYS A 63 2.42 11.90 -5.38
CA LYS A 63 1.03 11.95 -5.82
C LYS A 63 0.96 12.08 -7.33
N GLU A 64 0.04 11.35 -7.95
CA GLU A 64 -0.27 11.47 -9.37
C GLU A 64 -1.72 11.93 -9.57
N GLY A 65 -1.94 12.78 -10.58
CA GLY A 65 -3.27 13.19 -11.03
C GLY A 65 -3.90 14.38 -10.29
N ILE A 66 -4.62 15.22 -11.05
CA ILE A 66 -5.46 16.31 -10.52
C ILE A 66 -6.87 15.79 -10.23
N LEU A 67 -7.43 14.98 -11.16
CA LEU A 67 -8.80 14.44 -11.10
C LEU A 67 -8.86 13.03 -10.50
N MET A 68 -8.05 12.10 -11.01
CA MET A 68 -7.89 10.74 -10.44
C MET A 68 -6.64 10.74 -9.56
N LYS A 69 -6.81 11.22 -8.32
CA LYS A 69 -5.71 11.34 -7.36
C LYS A 69 -5.26 9.95 -6.94
N LYS A 70 -3.97 9.66 -7.13
CA LYS A 70 -3.34 8.42 -6.69
C LYS A 70 -2.15 8.72 -5.78
N VAL A 71 -1.89 7.81 -4.84
CA VAL A 71 -0.59 7.72 -4.16
C VAL A 71 0.25 6.69 -4.89
N CYS A 72 1.48 7.05 -5.22
CA CYS A 72 2.38 6.25 -6.04
C CYS A 72 3.66 5.95 -5.26
N ILE A 73 4.11 4.71 -5.38
CA ILE A 73 5.27 4.21 -4.64
C ILE A 73 6.12 3.41 -5.61
N THR A 74 7.41 3.74 -5.70
CA THR A 74 8.42 2.90 -6.35
C THR A 74 9.24 2.23 -5.27
N ALA A 75 9.38 0.92 -5.37
CA ALA A 75 10.14 0.14 -4.41
C ALA A 75 11.02 -0.89 -5.09
N LYS A 76 12.10 -1.26 -4.41
CA LYS A 76 12.95 -2.37 -4.80
C LYS A 76 12.23 -3.68 -4.48
N THR A 77 12.17 -4.57 -5.46
CA THR A 77 11.61 -5.92 -5.31
C THR A 77 12.63 -6.95 -5.79
N LYS A 78 12.36 -8.24 -5.54
CA LYS A 78 13.23 -9.33 -6.01
C LYS A 78 13.43 -9.33 -7.54
N ASP A 79 12.43 -8.84 -8.27
CA ASP A 79 12.42 -8.78 -9.74
C ASP A 79 12.87 -7.40 -10.28
N GLY A 80 13.41 -6.53 -9.43
CA GLY A 80 13.84 -5.17 -9.77
C GLY A 80 12.95 -4.07 -9.20
N GLU A 81 13.03 -2.86 -9.76
CA GLU A 81 12.21 -1.73 -9.30
C GLU A 81 10.78 -1.84 -9.83
N LYS A 82 9.80 -1.74 -8.94
CA LYS A 82 8.38 -1.79 -9.28
C LYS A 82 7.66 -0.56 -8.76
N THR A 83 6.81 0.00 -9.60
CA THR A 83 5.92 1.12 -9.24
C THR A 83 4.50 0.62 -9.07
N PHE A 84 3.90 0.97 -7.94
CA PHE A 84 2.50 0.72 -7.60
C PHE A 84 1.74 2.04 -7.51
N LYS A 85 0.51 2.06 -7.98
CA LYS A 85 -0.33 3.27 -7.97
C LYS A 85 -1.68 2.96 -7.37
N PHE A 86 -1.97 3.58 -6.22
CA PHE A 86 -3.18 3.32 -5.45
C PHE A 86 -4.12 4.53 -5.50
N GLY A 87 -5.33 4.31 -6.01
CA GLY A 87 -6.46 5.23 -5.85
C GLY A 87 -7.01 5.09 -4.43
N VAL A 88 -6.72 6.08 -3.59
CA VAL A 88 -7.14 6.18 -2.19
C VAL A 88 -7.97 7.45 -1.99
N PHE A 89 -8.79 7.49 -0.95
CA PHE A 89 -9.71 8.58 -0.65
C PHE A 89 -8.99 9.90 -0.40
N ASN A 90 -7.94 9.90 0.42
CA ASN A 90 -7.13 11.09 0.71
C ASN A 90 -5.65 10.84 0.41
N THR A 91 -5.23 11.16 -0.82
CA THR A 91 -3.84 10.96 -1.28
C THR A 91 -2.81 11.80 -0.55
N LYS A 92 -3.18 12.99 -0.06
CA LYS A 92 -2.25 13.85 0.69
C LYS A 92 -1.95 13.23 2.04
N ASP A 93 -2.98 12.80 2.75
CA ASP A 93 -2.85 12.13 4.04
C ASP A 93 -2.07 10.82 3.90
N TRP A 94 -2.40 9.99 2.91
CA TRP A 94 -1.65 8.77 2.63
C TRP A 94 -0.16 9.02 2.36
N LEU A 95 0.18 9.98 1.50
CA LEU A 95 1.57 10.31 1.21
C LEU A 95 2.31 10.74 2.49
N GLN A 96 1.71 11.62 3.29
CA GLN A 96 2.31 12.09 4.55
C GLN A 96 2.54 10.95 5.54
N ASN A 97 1.57 10.06 5.71
CA ASN A 97 1.70 8.92 6.62
C ASN A 97 2.79 7.94 6.15
N ILE A 98 2.89 7.67 4.84
CA ILE A 98 3.95 6.81 4.30
C ILE A 98 5.32 7.44 4.53
N GLU A 99 5.48 8.73 4.22
CA GLU A 99 6.76 9.45 4.39
C GLU A 99 7.17 9.48 5.87
N SER A 100 6.25 9.81 6.78
CA SER A 100 6.49 9.76 8.23
C SER A 100 6.91 8.36 8.69
N ALA A 101 6.19 7.31 8.26
CA ALA A 101 6.53 5.94 8.62
C ALA A 101 7.93 5.54 8.11
N ILE A 102 8.31 5.93 6.89
CA ILE A 102 9.66 5.69 6.37
C ILE A 102 10.73 6.41 7.20
N GLN A 103 10.49 7.65 7.63
CA GLN A 103 11.44 8.37 8.48
C GLN A 103 11.58 7.73 9.85
N GLU A 104 10.47 7.36 10.49
CA GLU A 104 10.48 6.68 11.78
C GLU A 104 11.16 5.31 11.70
N TYR A 105 10.94 4.56 10.62
CA TYR A 105 11.59 3.27 10.36
C TYR A 105 13.11 3.39 10.26
N LYS A 106 13.63 4.49 9.70
CA LYS A 106 15.08 4.75 9.59
C LYS A 106 15.76 5.14 10.90
N ILE A 107 14.98 5.56 11.90
CA ILE A 107 15.49 5.97 13.22
C ILE A 107 15.60 4.77 14.18
N GLN A 108 14.89 3.68 13.88
CA GLN A 108 14.95 2.41 14.61
C GLN A 108 16.19 1.60 14.22
#